data_AF-A0A2E7HVZ2-F1
#
_entry.id   AF-A0A2E7HVZ2-F1
#
_cell.length_a   1.000
_cell.length_b   1.000
_cell.length_c   1.000
_cell.angle_alpha   90.00
_cell.angle_beta   90.00
_cell.angle_gamma   90.00
#
_symmetry.space_group_name_H-M   'P 1'
#
loop_
_entity.id
_entity.type
_entity.pdbx_description
1 polymer ?
#
loop_
_entity_poly.entity_id
_entity_poly.type
_entity_poly.pdbx_seq_one_letter_code
_entity_poly.pdbx_strand_id
1 'polypeptide(L)'
;MYHNRVDLTDREVAILDFERTPWDIDGPKEKAIRERFGISPSRYYQIRDSLLDRDAAMEHDPLLVLRLRKLRTKRRFIRYGIPQIHSPIR
;
A
#
# COMPACT_ATOMS: atom_id res chain seq x y z
N MET A 1 23.57 2.74 -15.61
CA MET A 1 22.10 2.81 -15.77
C MET A 1 21.47 1.90 -14.73
N TYR A 2 21.29 2.37 -13.49
CA TYR A 2 20.59 1.60 -12.47
C TYR A 2 19.10 1.74 -12.72
N HIS A 3 18.50 0.77 -13.42
CA HIS A 3 17.07 0.56 -13.22
C HIS A 3 16.92 0.20 -11.75
N ASN A 4 16.22 1.07 -11.03
CA ASN A 4 15.94 0.96 -9.61
C ASN A 4 14.99 -0.24 -9.37
N ARG A 5 15.48 -1.45 -9.65
CA ARG A 5 14.93 -2.71 -9.18
C ARG A 5 15.19 -2.74 -7.67
N VAL A 6 14.45 -1.92 -6.94
CA VAL A 6 14.46 -2.03 -5.48
C VAL A 6 13.67 -3.29 -5.20
N ASP A 7 14.40 -4.40 -5.08
CA ASP A 7 13.88 -5.60 -4.43
C ASP A 7 13.15 -5.15 -3.16
N LEU A 8 11.89 -5.55 -3.04
CA LEU A 8 11.08 -5.21 -1.89
C LEU A 8 11.83 -5.62 -0.63
N THR A 9 11.98 -4.70 0.31
CA THR A 9 12.55 -5.05 1.61
C THR A 9 11.64 -6.06 2.32
N ASP A 10 12.18 -6.90 3.19
CA ASP A 10 11.39 -7.90 3.94
C ASP A 10 10.17 -7.28 4.64
N ARG A 11 10.31 -6.03 5.07
CA ARG A 11 9.23 -5.26 5.67
C ARG A 11 8.12 -4.94 4.67
N GLU A 12 8.47 -4.56 3.45
CA GLU A 12 7.54 -4.22 2.38
C GLU A 12 6.82 -5.48 1.88
N VAL A 13 7.53 -6.61 1.74
CA VAL A 13 6.94 -7.92 1.47
C VAL A 13 5.95 -8.30 2.57
N ALA A 14 6.35 -8.17 3.84
CA ALA A 14 5.46 -8.46 4.98
C ALA A 14 4.21 -7.57 5.01
N ILE A 15 4.30 -6.32 4.53
CA ILE A 15 3.15 -5.41 4.39
C ILE A 15 2.20 -5.90 3.28
N LEU A 16 2.72 -6.34 2.13
CA LEU A 16 1.91 -6.88 1.04
C LEU A 16 1.21 -8.18 1.45
N ASP A 17 1.92 -9.10 2.12
CA ASP A 17 1.34 -10.33 2.66
C ASP A 17 0.27 -10.05 3.73
N PHE A 18 0.50 -9.02 4.55
CA PHE A 18 -0.50 -8.55 5.51
C PHE A 18 -1.74 -8.00 4.80
N GLU A 19 -1.60 -7.21 3.73
CA GLU A 19 -2.76 -6.73 2.96
C GLU A 19 -3.50 -7.82 2.18
N ARG A 20 -2.82 -8.91 1.81
CA ARG A 20 -3.43 -10.08 1.17
C ARG A 20 -4.38 -10.83 2.09
N THR A 21 -4.10 -10.82 3.40
CA THR A 21 -4.92 -11.53 4.38
C THR A 21 -6.24 -10.79 4.61
N PRO A 22 -7.41 -11.44 4.45
CA PRO A 22 -8.68 -10.84 4.81
C PRO A 22 -8.75 -10.67 6.33
N TRP A 23 -8.71 -9.42 6.78
CA TRP A 23 -8.89 -9.03 8.18
C TRP A 23 -10.38 -9.06 8.49
N ASP A 24 -10.82 -10.04 9.26
CA ASP A 24 -12.19 -10.10 9.72
C ASP A 24 -12.42 -9.09 10.87
N ILE A 25 -13.69 -8.72 11.03
CA ILE A 25 -14.21 -7.50 11.66
C ILE A 25 -13.95 -7.39 13.19
N ASP A 26 -13.25 -8.33 13.81
CA ASP A 26 -13.13 -8.47 15.28
C ASP A 26 -12.05 -7.60 15.95
N GLY A 27 -11.52 -6.58 15.28
CA GLY A 27 -10.66 -5.62 15.95
C GLY A 27 -10.12 -4.50 15.06
N PRO A 28 -9.59 -3.42 15.67
CA PRO A 28 -8.99 -2.34 14.90
C PRO A 28 -7.72 -2.87 14.21
N LYS A 29 -7.77 -3.02 12.88
CA LYS A 29 -6.61 -3.31 12.01
C LYS A 29 -5.36 -2.48 12.40
N GLU A 30 -5.59 -1.25 12.86
CA GLU A 30 -4.57 -0.36 13.41
C GLU A 30 -3.78 -0.93 14.60
N LYS A 31 -4.44 -1.67 15.50
CA LYS A 31 -3.78 -2.32 16.64
C LYS A 31 -2.87 -3.44 16.17
N ALA A 32 -3.34 -4.30 15.25
CA ALA A 32 -2.53 -5.35 14.63
C ALA A 32 -1.33 -4.77 13.85
N ILE A 33 -1.52 -3.63 13.17
CA ILE A 33 -0.42 -2.90 12.52
C ILE A 33 0.63 -2.46 13.55
N ARG A 34 0.20 -1.87 14.66
CA ARG A 34 1.12 -1.43 15.73
C ARG A 34 1.85 -2.61 16.37
N GLU A 35 1.15 -3.70 16.65
CA GLU A 35 1.73 -4.90 17.29
C GLU A 35 2.69 -5.66 16.36
N ARG A 36 2.33 -5.83 15.08
CA ARG A 36 3.14 -6.60 14.12
C ARG A 36 4.33 -5.81 13.55
N PHE A 37 4.15 -4.53 13.26
CA PHE A 37 5.16 -3.72 12.57
C PHE A 37 5.83 -2.66 13.46
N GLY A 38 5.36 -2.47 14.69
CA GLY A 38 5.91 -1.50 15.63
C GLY A 38 5.77 -0.04 15.17
N ILE A 39 4.87 0.25 14.22
CA ILE A 39 4.69 1.60 13.65
C ILE A 39 3.28 2.11 13.80
N SER A 40 3.15 3.43 13.77
CA SER A 40 1.85 4.07 13.73
C SER A 40 1.08 3.68 12.45
N PRO A 41 -0.26 3.56 12.52
CA PRO A 41 -1.09 3.25 11.36
C PRO A 41 -0.92 4.26 10.21
N SER A 42 -0.68 5.53 10.54
CA SER A 42 -0.42 6.57 9.54
C SER A 42 0.85 6.26 8.73
N ARG A 43 1.95 5.89 9.38
CA ARG A 43 3.20 5.52 8.70
C ARG A 43 3.03 4.24 7.89
N TYR A 44 2.27 3.28 8.41
CA TYR A 44 1.95 2.05 7.68
C TYR A 44 1.24 2.35 6.35
N TYR A 45 0.21 3.19 6.38
CA TYR A 45 -0.52 3.55 5.15
C TYR A 45 0.35 4.34 4.16
N GLN A 46 1.25 5.19 4.64
CA GLN A 46 2.21 5.88 3.76
C GLN A 46 3.15 4.91 3.04
N ILE A 47 3.71 3.92 3.76
CA ILE A 47 4.58 2.90 3.16
C ILE A 47 3.80 2.07 2.15
N ARG A 48 2.60 1.58 2.54
CA ARG A 48 1.73 0.84 1.62
C ARG A 48 1.41 1.65 0.37
N ASP A 49 1.03 2.92 0.52
CA ASP A 49 0.66 3.75 -0.63
C ASP A 49 1.88 4.03 -1.54
N SER A 50 3.09 4.19 -0.97
CA SER A 50 4.34 4.26 -1.76
C SER A 50 4.64 2.95 -2.49
N LEU A 51 4.40 1.80 -1.85
CA LEU A 51 4.57 0.49 -2.47
C LEU A 51 3.64 0.28 -3.65
N LEU A 52 2.39 0.72 -3.53
CA LEU A 52 1.42 0.64 -4.62
C LEU A 52 1.87 1.42 -5.86
N ASP A 53 2.76 2.40 -5.74
CA ASP A 53 3.27 3.18 -6.86
C ASP A 53 4.57 2.60 -7.46
N ARG A 54 5.13 1.50 -6.91
CA ARG A 54 6.36 0.84 -7.39
C ARG A 54 6.06 -0.38 -8.27
N ASP A 55 6.94 -0.62 -9.25
CA ASP A 55 6.86 -1.80 -10.12
C ASP A 55 7.16 -3.12 -9.37
N ALA A 56 8.02 -3.09 -8.35
CA ALA A 56 8.34 -4.27 -7.54
C ALA A 56 7.11 -4.85 -6.82
N ALA A 57 6.14 -4.01 -6.42
CA ALA A 57 4.88 -4.50 -5.84
C ALA A 57 3.99 -5.18 -6.89
N MET A 58 4.02 -4.69 -8.14
CA MET A 58 3.30 -5.31 -9.26
C MET A 58 3.92 -6.65 -9.65
N GLU A 59 5.24 -6.82 -9.54
CA GLU A 59 5.91 -8.11 -9.76
C GLU A 59 5.58 -9.12 -8.66
N HIS A 60 5.35 -8.66 -7.43
CA HIS A 60 5.08 -9.53 -6.28
C HIS A 60 3.61 -10.00 -6.20
N ASP A 61 2.63 -9.09 -6.32
CA ASP A 61 1.20 -9.43 -6.39
C ASP A 61 0.42 -8.41 -7.26
N PRO A 62 0.36 -8.62 -8.59
CA PRO A 62 -0.26 -7.67 -9.50
C PRO A 62 -1.76 -7.50 -9.25
N LEU A 63 -2.47 -8.56 -8.82
CA LEU A 63 -3.92 -8.51 -8.59
C LEU A 63 -4.25 -7.68 -7.34
N LEU A 64 -3.49 -7.86 -6.27
CA LEU A 64 -3.63 -7.08 -5.05
C LEU A 64 -3.35 -5.60 -5.32
N VAL A 65 -2.26 -5.29 -6.02
CA VAL A 65 -1.87 -3.91 -6.34
C VAL A 65 -2.91 -3.23 -7.22
N LEU A 66 -3.40 -3.88 -8.28
CA LEU A 66 -4.45 -3.33 -9.13
C LEU A 66 -5.76 -3.07 -8.36
N ARG A 67 -6.15 -3.98 -7.46
CA ARG A 67 -7.33 -3.81 -6.61
C ARG A 67 -7.18 -2.62 -5.66
N LEU A 68 -6.03 -2.49 -5.01
CA LEU A 68 -5.74 -1.40 -4.08
C LEU A 68 -5.62 -0.05 -4.79
N ARG A 69 -4.97 0.02 -5.96
CA ARG A 69 -4.93 1.21 -6.82
C ARG A 69 -6.36 1.67 -7.19
N LYS A 70 -7.22 0.74 -7.62
CA LYS A 70 -8.62 1.05 -7.99
C LYS A 70 -9.42 1.59 -6.80
N LEU A 71 -9.23 1.03 -5.59
CA LEU A 71 -9.86 1.52 -4.36
C LEU A 71 -9.37 2.93 -3.97
N ARG A 72 -8.09 3.24 -4.20
CA ARG A 72 -7.50 4.57 -3.98
C ARG A 72 -8.12 5.60 -4.92
N THR A 73 -8.22 5.29 -6.21
CA THR A 73 -8.85 6.16 -7.20
C THR A 73 -10.31 6.46 -6.84
N LYS A 74 -11.08 5.45 -6.42
CA LYS A 74 -12.48 5.63 -5.99
C LYS A 74 -12.58 6.55 -4.76
N ARG A 75 -11.69 6.40 -3.77
CA ARG A 75 -11.66 7.27 -2.58
C ARG A 75 -11.28 8.71 -2.92
N ARG A 76 -10.27 8.92 -3.78
CA ARG A 76 -9.83 10.26 -4.19
C ARG A 76 -10.90 11.00 -5.00
N PHE A 77 -11.63 10.28 -5.86
CA PHE A 77 -12.77 10.80 -6.60
C PHE A 77 -13.88 11.31 -5.66
N ILE A 78 -14.29 10.48 -4.68
CA ILE A 78 -15.35 10.83 -3.72
C ILE A 78 -14.95 12.03 -2.84
N ARG A 79 -13.68 12.12 -2.43
CA ARG A 79 -13.23 13.15 -1.48
C ARG A 79 -12.95 14.52 -2.13
N TYR A 80 -12.47 14.55 -3.38
CA TYR A 80 -11.97 15.80 -3.98
C TYR A 80 -12.53 16.12 -5.37
N GLY A 81 -13.22 15.20 -6.06
CA GLY A 81 -13.72 15.45 -7.42
C GLY A 81 -12.63 15.64 -8.50
N ILE A 82 -11.36 15.35 -8.20
CA ILE A 82 -10.21 15.63 -9.09
C ILE A 82 -9.87 14.41 -9.98
N PRO A 83 -9.72 14.56 -11.31
CA PRO A 83 -9.20 13.51 -12.18
C PRO A 83 -7.74 13.15 -11.85
N GLN A 84 -7.31 11.94 -12.20
CA GLN A 84 -6.03 11.37 -11.78
C GLN A 84 -4.84 12.10 -12.44
N ILE A 85 -4.20 13.01 -11.72
CA ILE A 85 -2.82 13.44 -12.01
C ILE A 85 -1.95 12.81 -10.93
N HIS A 86 -1.11 11.87 -11.36
CA HIS A 86 -0.12 11.17 -10.54
C HIS A 86 0.92 12.21 -10.11
N SER A 87 0.77 12.82 -8.94
CA SER A 87 1.83 13.63 -8.34
C SER A 87 2.75 12.71 -7.55
N PRO A 88 3.98 12.44 -8.01
CA PRO A 88 5.02 11.95 -7.13
C PRO A 88 5.39 13.13 -6.24
N ILE A 89 5.06 13.05 -4.95
CA ILE A 89 5.54 14.06 -4.00
C ILE A 89 7.02 13.77 -3.78
N ARG A 90 7.81 14.81 -4.10
CA ARG A 90 9.24 15.01 -3.91
C ARG A 90 9.72 14.68 -2.50
#